data_AF-A0A9E2X2S8-F1
#
_entry.id   AF-A0A9E2X2S8-F1
#
_cell.length_a   1.000
_cell.length_b   1.000
_cell.length_c   1.000
_cell.angle_alpha   90.00
_cell.angle_beta   90.00
_cell.angle_gamma   90.00
#
_symmetry.space_group_name_H-M   'P 1'
#
loop_
_entity.id
_entity.type
_entity.pdbx_description
1 polymer ?
#
loop_
_entity_poly.entity_id
_entity_poly.type
_entity_poly.pdbx_seq_one_letter_code
_entity_poly.pdbx_strand_id
1 'polypeptide(L)'
;MAADPDRDAVARQLGREPRAFRRVVVRCPFGRPAVTEQHPYAPDGEPFPTTYYVTCRHLVAAVSRLEAAGGVEQWTERAQRDPALAASRARADAKQREIRRELARGETGLDAGASLDLGIGGAGRAGSPLKCLHAHAAFALAQPGYELGERILAELDPLWPNECCSDPR
;
A
#
# COMPACT_ATOMS: atom_id res chain seq x y z
N MET A 1 18.69 21.65 -6.88
CA MET A 1 17.60 20.69 -7.18
C MET A 1 16.30 21.38 -6.79
N ALA A 2 15.34 21.47 -7.70
CA ALA A 2 14.02 22.02 -7.35
C ALA A 2 13.40 21.14 -6.24
N ALA A 3 12.74 21.76 -5.26
CA ALA A 3 11.96 21.02 -4.27
C ALA A 3 10.91 20.16 -4.99
N ASP A 4 10.81 18.89 -4.63
CA ASP A 4 9.71 18.04 -5.08
C ASP A 4 8.53 18.28 -4.14
N PRO A 5 7.51 19.07 -4.55
CA PRO A 5 6.41 19.45 -3.66
C PRO A 5 5.61 18.24 -3.17
N ASP A 6 5.60 17.14 -3.92
CA ASP A 6 4.97 15.90 -3.50
C ASP A 6 5.80 15.20 -2.43
N ARG A 7 7.12 15.12 -2.60
CA ARG A 7 8.02 14.55 -1.58
C ARG A 7 7.88 15.30 -0.24
N ASP A 8 7.88 16.63 -0.28
CA ASP A 8 7.75 17.46 0.91
C ASP A 8 6.38 17.27 1.59
N ALA A 9 5.31 17.18 0.80
CA ALA A 9 3.97 16.90 1.32
C ALA A 9 3.89 15.51 1.97
N VAL A 10 4.49 14.49 1.35
CA VAL A 10 4.58 13.14 1.90
C VAL A 10 5.41 13.11 3.18
N ALA A 11 6.55 13.80 3.22
CA ALA A 11 7.38 13.89 4.42
C ALA A 11 6.60 14.50 5.60
N ARG A 12 5.85 15.58 5.35
CA ARG A 12 4.93 16.17 6.35
C ARG A 12 3.83 15.21 6.77
N GLN A 13 3.22 14.48 5.84
CA GLN A 13 2.17 13.51 6.15
C GLN A 13 2.69 12.37 7.05
N LEU A 14 3.88 11.86 6.75
CA LEU A 14 4.55 10.76 7.47
C LEU A 14 5.22 11.21 8.79
N GLY A 15 5.53 12.50 8.93
CA GLY A 15 6.33 13.01 10.05
C GLY A 15 7.81 12.60 9.99
N ARG A 16 8.28 12.13 8.83
CA ARG A 16 9.66 11.67 8.59
C ARG A 16 9.97 11.70 7.09
N GLU A 17 11.25 11.65 6.75
CA GLU A 17 11.70 11.53 5.36
C GLU A 17 11.21 10.21 4.71
N PRO A 18 10.60 10.26 3.52
CA PRO A 18 10.22 9.04 2.83
C PRO A 18 11.44 8.35 2.21
N ARG A 19 11.73 7.14 2.69
CA ARG A 19 12.96 6.38 2.34
C ARG A 19 13.01 5.89 0.90
N ALA A 20 11.93 5.26 0.43
CA ALA A 20 11.88 4.63 -0.90
C ALA A 20 10.90 5.32 -1.85
N PHE A 21 10.51 6.58 -1.58
CA PHE A 21 9.50 7.26 -2.37
C PHE A 21 9.94 7.47 -3.83
N ARG A 22 9.03 7.11 -4.74
CA ARG A 22 9.21 7.30 -6.18
C ARG A 22 8.28 8.37 -6.75
N ARG A 23 6.98 8.28 -6.46
CA ARG A 23 5.95 9.23 -6.92
C ARG A 23 4.65 9.09 -6.16
N VAL A 24 3.77 10.08 -6.28
CA VAL A 24 2.35 9.97 -5.90
C VAL A 24 1.58 9.28 -7.02
N VAL A 25 0.79 8.27 -6.68
CA VAL A 25 -0.06 7.53 -7.64
C VAL A 25 -1.55 7.74 -7.42
N VAL A 26 -1.94 8.16 -6.21
CA VAL A 26 -3.34 8.53 -5.90
C VAL A 26 -3.34 9.82 -5.08
N ARG A 27 -4.18 10.77 -5.49
CA ARG A 27 -4.49 11.97 -4.71
C ARG A 27 -5.90 11.86 -4.13
N CYS A 28 -6.10 12.38 -2.93
CA CYS A 28 -7.44 12.51 -2.36
C CYS A 28 -8.21 13.64 -3.07
N PRO A 29 -9.54 13.80 -2.82
CA PRO A 29 -10.35 14.87 -3.41
C PRO A 29 -9.82 16.29 -3.18
N PHE A 30 -9.04 16.50 -2.13
CA PHE A 30 -8.39 17.79 -1.81
C PHE A 30 -7.03 17.99 -2.53
N GLY A 31 -6.65 17.11 -3.46
CA GLY A 31 -5.40 17.18 -4.21
C GLY A 31 -4.14 16.78 -3.44
N ARG A 32 -4.26 16.35 -2.18
CA ARG A 32 -3.13 15.89 -1.36
C ARG A 32 -2.74 14.45 -1.69
N PRO A 33 -1.45 14.06 -1.54
CA PRO A 33 -1.03 12.68 -1.68
C PRO A 33 -1.84 11.75 -0.77
N ALA A 34 -2.34 10.66 -1.34
CA ALA A 34 -3.05 9.62 -0.59
C ALA A 34 -2.34 8.27 -0.64
N VAL A 35 -1.84 7.90 -1.82
CA VAL A 35 -1.03 6.69 -2.03
C VAL A 35 0.19 7.05 -2.86
N THR A 36 1.33 6.49 -2.44
CA THR A 36 2.63 6.67 -3.07
C THR A 36 3.18 5.35 -3.58
N GLU A 37 3.88 5.39 -4.70
CA GLU A 37 4.66 4.27 -5.22
C GLU A 37 6.09 4.34 -4.70
N GLN A 38 6.62 3.19 -4.30
CA GLN A 38 7.96 3.07 -3.74
C GLN A 38 8.89 2.35 -4.72
N HIS A 39 10.17 2.72 -4.69
CA HIS A 39 11.24 1.87 -5.21
C HIS A 39 11.28 0.55 -4.42
N PRO A 40 11.65 -0.58 -5.05
CA PRO A 40 11.76 -1.85 -4.36
C PRO A 40 12.78 -1.83 -3.21
N TYR A 41 13.84 -1.04 -3.36
CA TYR A 41 14.90 -0.84 -2.38
C TYR A 41 15.09 0.64 -2.05
N ALA A 42 15.38 0.93 -0.79
CA ALA A 42 15.81 2.24 -0.34
C ALA A 42 17.29 2.51 -0.75
N PRO A 43 17.79 3.77 -0.64
CA PRO A 43 19.17 4.10 -1.03
C PRO A 43 20.27 3.32 -0.28
N ASP A 44 19.96 2.79 0.90
CA ASP A 44 20.84 1.92 1.69
C ASP A 44 20.76 0.43 1.29
N GLY A 45 19.96 0.10 0.27
CA GLY A 45 19.76 -1.26 -0.22
C GLY A 45 18.74 -2.06 0.58
N GLU A 46 18.14 -1.51 1.65
CA GLU A 46 17.09 -2.21 2.38
C GLU A 46 15.82 -2.38 1.53
N PRO A 47 15.19 -3.57 1.53
CA PRO A 47 13.95 -3.78 0.79
C PRO A 47 12.78 -3.03 1.42
N PHE A 48 11.98 -2.35 0.61
CA PHE A 48 10.72 -1.79 1.05
C PHE A 48 9.59 -2.83 0.89
N PRO A 49 8.75 -3.09 1.91
CA PRO A 49 7.89 -4.28 1.96
C PRO A 49 6.71 -4.28 0.98
N THR A 50 6.37 -3.15 0.36
CA THR A 50 5.24 -3.04 -0.59
C THR A 50 5.50 -1.97 -1.64
N THR A 51 4.96 -2.13 -2.85
CA THR A 51 5.05 -1.12 -3.92
C THR A 51 4.23 0.13 -3.61
N TYR A 52 3.04 -0.02 -3.01
CA TYR A 52 2.13 1.09 -2.73
C TYR A 52 1.96 1.30 -1.23
N TYR A 53 2.00 2.57 -0.82
CA TYR A 53 1.97 2.99 0.59
C TYR A 53 1.00 4.14 0.81
N VAL A 54 0.09 4.01 1.77
CA VAL A 54 -0.88 5.05 2.15
C VAL A 54 -0.19 6.15 2.98
N THR A 55 -0.35 7.40 2.57
CA THR A 55 0.18 8.58 3.29
C THR A 55 -0.92 9.50 3.80
N CYS A 56 -2.14 9.42 3.26
CA CYS A 56 -3.27 10.21 3.75
C CYS A 56 -3.58 9.83 5.20
N ARG A 57 -3.50 10.80 6.11
CA ARG A 57 -3.69 10.59 7.55
C ARG A 57 -5.08 10.06 7.90
N HIS A 58 -6.12 10.49 7.17
CA HIS A 58 -7.48 9.93 7.31
C HIS A 58 -7.52 8.45 6.97
N LEU A 59 -7.01 8.07 5.80
CA LEU A 59 -6.99 6.66 5.37
C LEU A 59 -6.15 5.81 6.33
N VAL A 60 -4.97 6.27 6.73
CA VAL A 60 -4.14 5.57 7.73
C VAL A 60 -4.92 5.34 9.02
N ALA A 61 -5.59 6.38 9.54
CA ALA A 61 -6.38 6.26 10.75
C ALA A 61 -7.60 5.33 10.57
N ALA A 62 -8.29 5.39 9.43
CA ALA A 62 -9.45 4.54 9.15
C ALA A 62 -9.06 3.07 9.05
N VAL A 63 -8.00 2.76 8.29
CA VAL A 63 -7.49 1.39 8.17
C VAL A 63 -6.95 0.89 9.51
N SER A 64 -6.24 1.73 10.28
CA SER A 64 -5.76 1.36 11.61
C SER A 64 -6.90 1.02 12.57
N ARG A 65 -8.04 1.74 12.51
CA ARG A 65 -9.24 1.40 13.31
C ARG A 65 -9.82 0.05 12.89
N LEU A 66 -9.89 -0.22 11.59
CA LEU A 66 -10.37 -1.50 11.08
C LEU A 66 -9.45 -2.66 11.50
N GLU A 67 -8.14 -2.48 11.39
CA GLU A 67 -7.15 -3.47 11.86
C GLU A 67 -7.27 -3.71 13.37
N ALA A 68 -7.41 -2.65 14.18
CA ALA A 68 -7.58 -2.74 15.63
C ALA A 68 -8.88 -3.47 16.03
N ALA A 69 -9.91 -3.44 15.18
CA ALA A 69 -11.14 -4.20 15.35
C ALA A 69 -11.03 -5.68 14.89
N GLY A 70 -9.82 -6.16 14.61
CA GLY A 70 -9.57 -7.53 14.14
C GLY A 70 -9.70 -7.70 12.63
N GLY A 71 -9.72 -6.61 11.86
CA GLY A 71 -9.95 -6.65 10.41
C GLY A 71 -8.94 -7.52 9.64
N VAL A 72 -7.68 -7.60 10.07
CA VAL A 72 -6.66 -8.45 9.42
C VAL A 72 -7.06 -9.93 9.44
N GLU A 73 -7.49 -10.42 10.61
CA GLU A 73 -7.93 -11.80 10.79
C GLU A 73 -9.23 -12.05 10.01
N GLN A 74 -10.23 -11.17 10.17
CA GLN A 74 -11.51 -11.29 9.49
C GLN A 74 -11.37 -11.33 7.95
N TRP A 75 -10.57 -10.43 7.38
CA TRP A 75 -10.33 -10.40 5.94
C TRP A 75 -9.46 -11.55 5.46
N THR A 76 -8.53 -12.04 6.29
CA THR A 76 -7.79 -13.27 6.00
C THR A 76 -8.73 -14.46 5.87
N GLU A 77 -9.62 -14.66 6.85
CA GLU A 77 -10.57 -15.76 6.82
C GLU A 77 -11.56 -15.67 5.67
N ARG A 78 -12.08 -14.46 5.38
CA ARG A 78 -12.95 -14.23 4.20
C ARG A 78 -12.23 -14.61 2.91
N ALA A 79 -10.97 -14.20 2.76
CA ALA A 79 -10.16 -14.54 1.58
C ALA A 79 -9.87 -16.04 1.46
N GLN A 80 -9.78 -16.76 2.57
CA GLN A 80 -9.56 -18.21 2.57
C GLN A 80 -10.84 -19.01 2.28
N ARG A 81 -12.00 -18.51 2.73
CA ARG A 81 -13.30 -19.17 2.56
C ARG A 81 -13.95 -18.88 1.20
N ASP A 82 -13.69 -17.72 0.61
CA ASP A 82 -14.27 -17.31 -0.67
C ASP A 82 -13.26 -17.51 -1.82
N PRO A 83 -13.49 -18.47 -2.74
CA PRO A 83 -12.60 -18.74 -3.86
C PRO A 83 -12.39 -17.53 -4.79
N ALA A 84 -13.38 -16.65 -4.93
CA ALA A 84 -13.27 -15.46 -5.75
C ALA A 84 -12.30 -14.44 -5.12
N LEU A 85 -12.38 -14.25 -3.81
CA LEU A 85 -11.44 -13.39 -3.07
C LEU A 85 -10.03 -13.98 -3.02
N ALA A 86 -9.90 -15.30 -2.86
CA ALA A 86 -8.62 -15.99 -2.96
C ALA A 86 -7.96 -15.76 -4.33
N ALA A 87 -8.72 -15.93 -5.41
CA ALA A 87 -8.24 -15.71 -6.78
C ALA A 87 -7.91 -14.23 -7.04
N SER A 88 -8.73 -13.31 -6.53
CA SER A 88 -8.49 -11.86 -6.60
C SER A 88 -7.17 -11.49 -5.92
N ARG A 89 -6.94 -11.97 -4.71
CA ARG A 89 -5.67 -11.78 -4.00
C ARG A 89 -4.49 -12.40 -4.74
N ALA A 90 -4.61 -13.61 -5.25
CA ALA A 90 -3.53 -14.27 -5.98
C ALA A 90 -3.12 -13.48 -7.23
N ARG A 91 -4.09 -12.93 -7.97
CA ARG A 91 -3.82 -12.05 -9.12
C ARG A 91 -3.14 -10.75 -8.69
N ALA A 92 -3.60 -10.12 -7.61
CA ALA A 92 -3.01 -8.88 -7.10
C ALA A 92 -1.57 -9.10 -6.57
N ASP A 93 -1.32 -10.21 -5.86
CA ASP A 93 0.02 -10.60 -5.43
C ASP A 93 0.95 -10.89 -6.62
N ALA A 94 0.44 -11.50 -7.69
CA ALA A 94 1.21 -11.68 -8.92
C ALA A 94 1.53 -10.34 -9.59
N LYS A 95 0.55 -9.43 -9.66
CA LYS A 95 0.74 -8.09 -10.23
C LYS A 95 1.73 -7.25 -9.42
N GLN A 96 1.69 -7.35 -8.09
CA GLN A 96 2.69 -6.74 -7.21
C GLN A 96 4.10 -7.21 -7.56
N ARG A 97 4.32 -8.52 -7.69
CA ARG A 97 5.65 -9.08 -8.04
C ARG A 97 6.12 -8.60 -9.40
N GLU A 98 5.23 -8.57 -10.40
CA GLU A 98 5.51 -8.05 -11.74
C GLU A 98 5.99 -6.58 -11.66
N ILE A 99 5.19 -5.69 -11.05
CA ILE A 99 5.53 -4.28 -10.90
C ILE A 99 6.84 -4.09 -10.13
N ARG A 100 7.05 -4.84 -9.03
CA ARG A 100 8.30 -4.73 -8.25
C ARG A 100 9.52 -5.11 -9.08
N ARG A 101 9.45 -6.19 -9.86
CA ARG A 101 10.55 -6.63 -10.72
C ARG A 101 10.83 -5.63 -11.84
N GLU A 102 9.79 -5.07 -12.46
CA GLU A 102 9.94 -4.00 -13.45
C GLU A 102 10.61 -2.76 -12.87
N LEU A 103 10.18 -2.33 -11.67
CA LEU A 103 10.77 -1.19 -10.98
C LEU A 103 12.22 -1.44 -10.54
N ALA A 104 12.57 -2.69 -10.23
CA ALA A 104 13.92 -3.08 -9.84
C ALA A 104 14.91 -3.04 -11.02
N ARG A 105 14.44 -3.17 -12.27
CA ARG A 105 15.30 -3.13 -13.48
C ARG A 105 16.51 -4.07 -13.44
N GLY A 106 16.35 -5.22 -12.78
CA GLY A 106 17.42 -6.21 -12.60
C GLY A 106 18.36 -5.96 -11.42
N GLU A 107 18.15 -4.88 -10.66
CA GLU A 107 18.91 -4.60 -9.43
C GLU A 107 18.36 -5.40 -8.24
N THR A 108 19.23 -5.73 -7.29
CA THR A 108 18.89 -6.41 -6.02
C THR A 108 19.45 -5.63 -4.84
N GLY A 109 18.72 -5.64 -3.73
CA GLY A 109 19.17 -5.06 -2.47
C GLY A 109 19.91 -6.06 -1.59
N LEU A 110 19.97 -5.75 -0.29
CA LEU A 110 20.66 -6.55 0.73
C LEU A 110 20.06 -7.96 0.91
N ASP A 111 18.83 -8.18 0.44
CA ASP A 111 18.12 -9.46 0.48
C ASP A 111 18.34 -10.33 -0.76
N ALA A 112 19.28 -9.94 -1.64
CA ALA A 112 19.57 -10.61 -2.90
C ALA A 112 18.34 -10.85 -3.80
N GLY A 113 17.32 -9.98 -3.72
CA GLY A 113 16.12 -10.07 -4.55
C GLY A 113 14.94 -10.80 -3.92
N ALA A 114 15.08 -11.35 -2.71
CA ALA A 114 14.02 -12.14 -2.08
C ALA A 114 12.69 -11.37 -1.93
N SER A 115 12.73 -10.06 -1.67
CA SER A 115 11.53 -9.22 -1.56
C SER A 115 10.83 -8.91 -2.89
N LEU A 116 11.46 -9.19 -4.04
CA LEU A 116 10.81 -9.07 -5.36
C LEU A 116 9.80 -10.19 -5.60
N ASP A 117 9.94 -11.30 -4.87
CA ASP A 117 9.07 -12.48 -4.96
C ASP A 117 7.95 -12.48 -3.92
N LEU A 118 7.82 -11.42 -3.12
CA LEU A 118 6.77 -11.28 -2.14
C LEU A 118 5.53 -10.59 -2.73
N GLY A 119 4.36 -11.01 -2.25
CA GLY A 119 3.08 -10.38 -2.54
C GLY A 119 2.89 -9.04 -1.83
N ILE A 120 1.66 -8.56 -1.81
CA ILE A 120 1.27 -7.30 -1.17
C ILE A 120 1.61 -7.35 0.33
N GLY A 121 2.16 -6.25 0.85
CA GLY A 121 2.59 -6.16 2.25
C GLY A 121 3.73 -7.12 2.64
N GLY A 122 4.44 -7.69 1.66
CA GLY A 122 5.48 -8.69 1.89
C GLY A 122 4.92 -10.08 2.18
N ALA A 123 3.68 -10.38 1.77
CA ALA A 123 3.09 -11.71 1.96
C ALA A 123 3.94 -12.78 1.23
N GLY A 124 4.15 -13.91 1.90
CA GLY A 124 4.95 -15.00 1.38
C GLY A 124 4.15 -15.90 0.43
N ARG A 125 4.01 -17.17 0.81
CA ARG A 125 3.29 -18.17 0.01
C ARG A 125 1.81 -17.81 -0.15
N ALA A 126 1.22 -18.25 -1.26
CA ALA A 126 -0.22 -18.15 -1.49
C ALA A 126 -0.99 -18.78 -0.31
N GLY A 127 -2.06 -18.10 0.13
CA GLY A 127 -2.88 -18.54 1.27
C GLY A 127 -2.34 -18.16 2.65
N SER A 128 -1.13 -17.58 2.74
CA SER A 128 -0.64 -17.02 4.01
C SER A 128 -1.59 -15.92 4.53
N PRO A 129 -1.67 -15.68 5.85
CA PRO A 129 -2.48 -14.59 6.39
C PRO A 129 -2.11 -13.22 5.78
N LEU A 130 -3.09 -12.31 5.72
CA LEU A 130 -2.81 -10.92 5.39
C LEU A 130 -1.89 -10.35 6.49
N LYS A 131 -0.89 -9.56 6.10
CA LYS A 131 0.02 -8.93 7.07
C LYS A 131 -0.55 -7.63 7.65
N CYS A 132 -1.10 -6.79 6.78
CA CYS A 132 -1.78 -5.54 7.12
C CYS A 132 -2.79 -5.20 6.02
N LEU A 133 -3.87 -4.52 6.36
CA LEU A 133 -4.85 -3.98 5.43
C LEU A 133 -4.36 -2.72 4.71
N HIS A 134 -3.41 -1.98 5.30
CA HIS A 134 -2.84 -0.76 4.70
C HIS A 134 -2.26 -1.01 3.29
N ALA A 135 -1.50 -2.09 3.12
CA ALA A 135 -0.89 -2.42 1.83
C ALA A 135 -1.94 -2.82 0.80
N HIS A 136 -3.00 -3.54 1.22
CA HIS A 136 -4.09 -3.94 0.33
C HIS A 136 -4.99 -2.77 -0.07
N ALA A 137 -5.28 -1.86 0.86
CA ALA A 137 -6.00 -0.61 0.60
C ALA A 137 -5.21 0.28 -0.38
N ALA A 138 -3.90 0.46 -0.15
CA ALA A 138 -3.02 1.18 -1.07
C ALA A 138 -3.01 0.56 -2.47
N PHE A 139 -2.91 -0.77 -2.55
CA PHE A 139 -2.87 -1.49 -3.81
C PHE A 139 -4.19 -1.35 -4.58
N ALA A 140 -5.34 -1.52 -3.94
CA ALA A 140 -6.64 -1.37 -4.60
C ALA A 140 -6.89 0.04 -5.12
N LEU A 141 -6.46 1.08 -4.38
CA LEU A 141 -6.56 2.46 -4.86
C LEU A 141 -5.67 2.73 -6.08
N ALA A 142 -4.48 2.11 -6.15
CA ALA A 142 -3.53 2.31 -7.25
C ALA A 142 -3.76 1.38 -8.46
N GLN A 143 -4.38 0.22 -8.24
CA GLN A 143 -4.64 -0.83 -9.22
C GLN A 143 -6.11 -1.29 -9.11
N PRO A 144 -7.05 -0.55 -9.75
CA PRO A 144 -8.46 -0.93 -9.78
C PRO A 144 -8.70 -2.33 -10.35
N GLY A 145 -9.78 -2.99 -9.91
CA GLY A 145 -10.08 -4.38 -10.23
C GLY A 145 -9.54 -5.39 -9.20
N TYR A 146 -8.91 -4.90 -8.12
CA TYR A 146 -8.50 -5.72 -6.98
C TYR A 146 -9.64 -5.89 -5.97
N GLU A 147 -10.57 -6.80 -6.27
CA GLU A 147 -11.81 -7.00 -5.50
C GLU A 147 -11.64 -7.13 -3.98
N LEU A 148 -10.66 -7.90 -3.48
CA LEU A 148 -10.45 -8.02 -2.03
C LEU A 148 -10.10 -6.68 -1.40
N GLY A 149 -9.22 -5.90 -2.03
CA GLY A 149 -8.85 -4.58 -1.53
C GLY A 149 -9.97 -3.57 -1.69
N GLU A 150 -10.76 -3.63 -2.77
CA GLU A 150 -11.94 -2.79 -2.97
C GLU A 150 -13.00 -3.04 -1.90
N ARG A 151 -13.24 -4.31 -1.52
CA ARG A 151 -14.15 -4.63 -0.42
C ARG A 151 -13.61 -4.19 0.95
N ILE A 152 -12.30 -4.22 1.18
CA ILE A 152 -11.69 -3.60 2.38
C ILE A 152 -11.95 -2.09 2.39
N LEU A 153 -11.73 -1.41 1.26
CA LEU A 153 -11.96 0.04 1.14
C LEU A 153 -13.42 0.41 1.39
N ALA A 154 -14.37 -0.46 1.00
CA ALA A 154 -15.80 -0.25 1.24
C ALA A 154 -16.19 -0.28 2.73
N GLU A 155 -15.37 -0.88 3.62
CA GLU A 155 -15.59 -0.81 5.07
C GLU A 155 -15.08 0.51 5.68
N LEU A 156 -14.32 1.30 4.93
CA LEU A 156 -13.84 2.61 5.35
C LEU A 156 -14.86 3.68 4.95
N ASP A 157 -16.01 3.74 5.62
CA ASP A 157 -17.05 4.74 5.31
C ASP A 157 -17.00 5.94 6.29
N PRO A 158 -16.79 7.18 5.81
CA PRO A 158 -16.48 7.56 4.43
C PRO A 158 -15.00 7.34 4.07
N LEU A 159 -14.75 6.99 2.80
CA LEU A 159 -13.39 6.73 2.32
C LEU A 159 -12.52 7.99 2.40
N TRP A 160 -13.12 9.13 2.10
CA TRP A 160 -12.49 10.44 2.20
C TRP A 160 -13.19 11.27 3.28
N PRO A 161 -12.45 12.08 4.05
CA PRO A 161 -13.07 12.98 5.01
C PRO A 161 -13.76 14.14 4.29
N ASN A 162 -14.71 14.79 4.96
CA ASN A 162 -15.34 16.01 4.46
C ASN A 162 -14.41 17.23 4.51
N GLU A 163 -13.35 17.16 5.32
CA GLU A 163 -12.34 18.21 5.48
C GLU A 163 -10.93 17.62 5.35
N CYS A 164 -9.99 18.40 4.81
CA CYS A 164 -8.65 17.90 4.54
C CYS A 164 -7.87 17.59 5.83
N CYS A 165 -7.45 16.33 6.00
CA CYS A 165 -6.65 15.90 7.15
C CYS A 165 -5.21 16.46 7.20
N SER A 166 -4.81 17.21 6.17
CA SER A 166 -3.47 17.82 6.05
C SER A 166 -3.48 19.34 6.17
N ASP A 167 -4.67 19.96 6.23
CA ASP A 167 -4.76 21.38 6.50
C ASP A 167 -4.57 21.61 8.02
N PRO A 168 -3.93 22.72 8.42
CA PRO A 168 -3.77 23.03 9.84
C PRO A 168 -5.14 23.16 10.51
N ARG A 169 -5.30 22.48 11.65
CA ARG A 169 -6.46 22.62 12.53
C ARG A 169 -6.37 23.90 13.35
#